data_AF-A0A524QZH5-F1
#
_entry.id   AF-A0A524QZH5-F1
#
_cell.length_a   1.000
_cell.length_b   1.000
_cell.length_c   1.000
_cell.angle_alpha   90.00
_cell.angle_beta   90.00
_cell.angle_gamma   90.00
#
_symmetry.space_group_name_H-M   'P 1'
#
loop_
_entity.id
_entity.type
_entity.pdbx_description
1 polymer ?
#
loop_
_entity_poly.entity_id
_entity_poly.type
_entity_poly.pdbx_seq_one_letter_code
_entity_poly.pdbx_strand_id
1 'polypeptide(L)'
;MKIESISIKNFKRFDNLEVSFKNETLGEVSNRFMILGDNGSGKTTLLQAIALPLAMATGRIRSVSEFDWIGFQPGRYARWGR
;
A
#
# COMPACT_ATOMS: atom_id res chain seq x y z
N MET A 1 -5.96 -15.01 -6.20
CA MET A 1 -6.61 -13.74 -5.80
C MET A 1 -6.02 -12.62 -6.65
N LYS A 2 -6.86 -11.76 -7.25
CA LYS A 2 -6.43 -10.54 -7.96
C LYS A 2 -7.00 -9.33 -7.24
N ILE A 3 -6.28 -8.21 -7.24
CA ILE A 3 -6.73 -6.95 -6.64
C ILE A 3 -7.26 -6.07 -7.77
N GLU A 4 -8.56 -5.75 -7.75
CA GLU A 4 -9.17 -4.89 -8.78
C GLU A 4 -8.89 -3.41 -8.52
N SER A 5 -8.94 -2.98 -7.26
CA SER A 5 -8.72 -1.58 -6.86
C SER A 5 -8.25 -1.48 -5.40
N ILE A 6 -7.70 -0.32 -5.05
CA ILE A 6 -7.34 0.06 -3.68
C ILE A 6 -7.69 1.52 -3.41
N SER A 7 -8.06 1.79 -2.17
CA SER A 7 -8.26 3.12 -1.60
C SER A 7 -7.29 3.31 -0.44
N ILE A 8 -6.49 4.37 -0.49
CA ILE A 8 -5.49 4.70 0.53
C ILE A 8 -5.84 6.06 1.12
N LYS A 9 -6.03 6.10 2.44
CA LYS A 9 -6.37 7.31 3.18
C LYS A 9 -5.42 7.50 4.36
N ASN A 10 -5.00 8.76 4.59
CA ASN A 10 -4.16 9.16 5.72
C ASN A 10 -2.92 8.26 5.91
N PHE A 11 -2.23 7.93 4.83
CA PHE A 11 -1.07 7.04 4.84
C PHE A 11 0.19 7.73 4.32
N LYS A 12 1.04 8.17 5.25
CA LYS A 12 2.27 8.93 4.99
C LYS A 12 2.00 10.16 4.11
N ARG A 13 2.39 10.11 2.83
CA ARG A 13 2.25 11.22 1.87
C ARG A 13 0.84 11.31 1.27
N PHE A 14 0.06 10.24 1.35
CA PHE A 14 -1.25 10.18 0.70
C PHE A 14 -2.36 10.52 1.69
N ASP A 15 -3.00 11.67 1.47
CA ASP A 15 -4.24 12.02 2.18
C ASP A 15 -5.39 11.16 1.65
N ASN A 16 -5.53 11.10 0.32
CA ASN A 16 -6.49 10.26 -0.38
C ASN A 16 -5.95 9.85 -1.76
N LEU A 17 -5.87 8.55 -2.03
CA LEU A 17 -5.44 8.00 -3.32
C LEU A 17 -6.29 6.78 -3.68
N GLU A 18 -6.91 6.81 -4.86
CA GLU A 18 -7.64 5.70 -5.46
C GLU A 18 -6.82 5.15 -6.63
N VAL A 19 -6.64 3.83 -6.69
CA VAL A 19 -5.95 3.17 -7.80
C VAL A 19 -6.79 2.00 -8.30
N SER A 20 -7.10 2.00 -9.59
CA SER A 20 -7.69 0.86 -10.29
C SER A 20 -6.60 0.06 -11.00
N PHE A 21 -6.68 -1.26 -10.89
CA PHE A 21 -5.84 -2.24 -11.57
C PHE A 21 -6.58 -2.95 -12.72
N LYS A 22 -7.82 -2.54 -12.96
CA LYS A 22 -8.64 -3.02 -14.08
C LYS A 22 -8.16 -2.36 -15.36
N ASN A 23 -7.85 -3.17 -16.36
CA ASN A 23 -7.58 -2.69 -17.70
C ASN A 23 -8.91 -2.21 -18.31
N GLU A 24 -9.01 -0.92 -18.64
CA GLU A 24 -10.25 -0.33 -19.17
C GLU A 24 -10.61 -0.86 -20.56
N THR A 25 -9.62 -1.23 -21.37
CA THR A 25 -9.82 -1.74 -22.74
C THR A 25 -10.29 -3.19 -22.74
N LEU A 26 -9.68 -4.04 -21.93
CA LEU A 26 -9.96 -5.48 -21.88
C LEU A 26 -11.04 -5.83 -20.84
N GLY A 27 -11.35 -4.92 -19.91
CA GLY A 27 -12.26 -5.18 -18.79
C GLY A 27 -11.70 -6.16 -17.74
N GLU A 28 -10.42 -6.53 -17.84
CA GLU A 28 -9.79 -7.54 -17.01
C GLU A 28 -8.82 -6.95 -15.99
N VAL A 29 -8.71 -7.58 -14.82
CA VAL A 29 -7.69 -7.26 -13.83
C VAL A 29 -6.36 -7.89 -14.22
N SER A 30 -5.35 -7.03 -14.44
CA SER A 30 -4.00 -7.48 -14.79
C SER A 30 -3.33 -8.22 -13.62
N ASN A 31 -2.41 -9.13 -13.94
CA ASN A 31 -1.54 -9.76 -12.94
C ASN A 31 -0.27 -8.93 -12.67
N ARG A 32 0.00 -7.93 -13.50
CA ARG A 32 1.21 -7.11 -13.44
C ARG A 32 0.88 -5.67 -13.75
N PHE A 33 1.44 -4.77 -12.94
CA PHE A 33 1.24 -3.34 -13.05
C PHE A 33 2.59 -2.65 -12.94
N MET A 34 2.72 -1.49 -13.58
CA MET A 34 3.92 -0.67 -13.52
C MET A 34 3.61 0.60 -12.73
N ILE A 35 4.41 0.89 -11.71
CA ILE A 35 4.32 2.12 -10.92
C ILE A 35 5.48 3.01 -11.35
N LEU A 36 5.17 4.14 -11.99
CA LEU A 36 6.14 5.14 -12.43
C LEU A 36 6.02 6.43 -11.63
N GLY A 37 7.08 7.24 -11.68
CA GLY A 37 7.12 8.57 -11.08
C GLY A 37 8.51 8.90 -10.52
N ASP A 38 8.73 10.15 -10.19
CA ASP A 38 10.03 10.65 -9.73
C ASP A 38 10.45 10.14 -8.36
N ASN A 39 11.72 10.32 -8.01
CA ASN A 39 12.20 10.03 -6.66
C ASN A 39 11.43 10.87 -5.63
N GLY A 40 10.99 10.21 -4.57
CA GLY A 40 10.14 10.83 -3.55
C GLY A 40 8.65 10.92 -3.89
N SER A 41 8.20 10.58 -5.11
CA SER A 41 6.77 10.67 -5.50
C SER A 41 5.81 9.76 -4.69
N GLY A 42 6.35 8.85 -3.87
CA GLY A 42 5.56 7.97 -3.01
C GLY A 42 5.42 6.53 -3.53
N LYS A 43 6.18 6.11 -4.55
CA LYS A 43 6.15 4.73 -5.08
C LYS A 43 6.33 3.67 -3.98
N THR A 44 7.35 3.81 -3.14
CA THR A 44 7.59 2.89 -2.01
C THR A 44 6.49 2.98 -0.95
N THR A 45 5.93 4.18 -0.73
CA THR A 45 4.79 4.38 0.17
C THR A 45 3.55 3.65 -0.33
N LEU A 46 3.28 3.69 -1.64
CA LEU A 46 2.17 2.97 -2.27
C LEU A 46 2.31 1.46 -2.07
N LEU A 47 3.52 0.92 -2.31
CA LEU A 47 3.80 -0.50 -2.07
C LEU A 47 3.62 -0.89 -0.61
N GLN A 48 4.06 -0.05 0.34
CA GLN A 48 3.86 -0.29 1.77
C GLN A 48 2.38 -0.25 2.16
N ALA A 49 1.59 0.67 1.58
CA ALA A 49 0.16 0.78 1.83
C ALA A 49 -0.62 -0.46 1.35
N ILE A 50 -0.12 -1.15 0.32
CA ILE A 50 -0.68 -2.42 -0.17
C ILE A 50 -0.20 -3.60 0.70
N ALA A 51 1.10 -3.67 0.97
CA ALA A 51 1.72 -4.82 1.63
C ALA A 51 1.33 -4.97 3.10
N LEU A 52 1.25 -3.86 3.85
CA LEU A 52 0.96 -3.91 5.30
C LEU A 52 -0.43 -4.52 5.59
N PRO A 53 -1.55 -4.05 5.01
CA PRO A 53 -2.86 -4.65 5.23
C PRO A 53 -2.93 -6.10 4.77
N LEU A 54 -2.32 -6.45 3.63
CA LEU A 54 -2.29 -7.83 3.14
C LEU A 54 -1.51 -8.75 4.08
N ALA A 55 -0.38 -8.30 4.63
CA ALA A 55 0.40 -9.07 5.59
C ALA A 55 -0.39 -9.34 6.88
N MET A 56 -1.13 -8.35 7.39
CA MET A 56 -2.03 -8.53 8.54
C MET A 56 -3.22 -9.44 8.20
N ALA A 57 -3.90 -9.20 7.07
CA ALA A 57 -5.07 -9.96 6.65
C ALA A 57 -4.75 -11.44 6.35
N THR A 58 -3.53 -11.75 5.95
CA THR A 58 -3.05 -13.12 5.72
C THR A 58 -2.39 -13.75 6.95
N GLY A 59 -2.38 -13.05 8.10
CA GLY A 59 -1.80 -13.54 9.35
C GLY A 59 -0.28 -13.70 9.33
N ARG A 60 0.42 -13.12 8.34
CA ARG A 60 1.90 -13.14 8.28
C ARG A 60 2.53 -12.31 9.38
N ILE A 61 1.85 -11.25 9.81
CA ILE A 61 2.21 -10.42 10.95
C ILE A 61 0.96 -10.22 11.82
N ARG A 62 1.16 -10.05 13.13
CA ARG A 62 0.07 -9.80 14.09
C ARG A 62 -0.05 -8.33 14.49
N SER A 63 0.99 -7.55 14.26
CA SER A 63 1.04 -6.13 14.61
C SER A 63 1.80 -5.31 13.57
N VAL A 64 1.52 -4.01 13.49
CA VAL A 64 2.23 -3.09 12.59
C VAL A 64 3.72 -3.01 12.92
N SER A 65 4.11 -3.25 14.18
CA SER A 65 5.50 -3.31 14.62
C SER A 65 6.30 -4.47 14.04
N GLU A 66 5.63 -5.56 13.65
CA GLU A 66 6.27 -6.73 13.02
C GLU A 66 6.49 -6.54 11.51
N PHE A 67 6.01 -5.43 10.92
CA PHE A 67 6.17 -5.16 9.49
C PHE A 67 7.61 -4.72 9.17
N ASP A 68 8.48 -5.70 8.92
CA ASP A 68 9.87 -5.49 8.53
C ASP A 68 9.99 -5.10 7.06
N TRP A 69 10.11 -3.79 6.83
CA TRP A 69 10.33 -3.21 5.51
C TRP A 69 11.33 -2.07 5.63
N ILE A 70 12.39 -2.09 4.81
CA ILE A 70 13.45 -1.06 4.84
C ILE A 70 12.87 0.36 4.70
N GLY A 71 13.11 1.20 5.70
CA GLY A 71 12.59 2.58 5.74
C GLY A 71 11.14 2.70 6.22
N PHE A 72 10.50 1.60 6.64
CA PHE A 72 9.28 1.63 7.43
C PHE A 72 9.65 1.78 8.91
N GLN A 73 9.17 2.86 9.55
CA GLN A 73 9.38 3.10 10.97
C GLN A 73 8.04 3.00 11.71
N PRO A 74 7.67 1.83 12.24
CA PRO A 74 6.38 1.61 12.92
C PRO A 74 6.14 2.60 14.06
N GLY A 75 7.22 2.95 14.79
CA GLY A 75 7.17 3.90 15.91
C GLY A 75 6.68 5.31 15.55
N ARG A 76 6.70 5.71 14.26
CA ARG A 76 6.10 6.99 13.82
C ARG A 76 4.57 6.96 13.83
N TYR A 77 3.96 5.80 13.62
CA TYR A 77 2.50 5.64 13.65
C TYR A 77 1.97 5.56 15.09
N ALA A 78 2.75 4.98 16.02
CA ALA A 78 2.36 4.85 17.42
C ALA A 78 2.13 6.19 18.15
N ARG A 79 2.67 7.31 17.64
CA ARG A 79 2.48 8.65 18.23
C ARG A 79 1.22 9.38 17.79
N TRP A 80 0.50 8.87 16.79
CA TRP A 80 -0.69 9.54 16.21
C TRP A 80 -2.02 8.94 16.68
N GLY A 81 -1.97 7.93 17.55
CA GLY A 81 -3.15 7.30 18.14
C GLY A 81 -3.06 7.27 19.68
N ARG A 82 -3.39 8.40 20.30
CA ARG A 82 -4.00 8.46 21.63
C ARG A 82 -5.18 9.41 21.55
#